data_AF-A0A9D6YF66-F1
#
_entry.id   AF-A0A9D6YF66-F1
#
_cell.length_a   1.000
_cell.length_b   1.000
_cell.length_c   1.000
_cell.angle_alpha   90.00
_cell.angle_beta   90.00
_cell.angle_gamma   90.00
#
_symmetry.space_group_name_H-M   'P 1'
#
loop_
_entity.id
_entity.type
_entity.pdbx_description
1 polymer ?
#
loop_
_entity_poly.entity_id
_entity_poly.type
_entity_poly.pdbx_seq_one_letter_code
_entity_poly.pdbx_strand_id
1 'polypeptide(L)' 'LLGCKPGEDYQCHFIKGSELLTTRMDNVRETLSRLMLEPERAQVMEAAISDFDALPARLAAFVDSVKAIGPNPMKGF' A
#
# COMPACT_ATOMS: atom_id res chain seq x y z
N LEU A 1 -2.48 -1.65 0.82
CA LEU A 1 -3.18 -1.07 1.98
C LEU A 1 -3.77 0.27 1.55
N LEU A 2 -5.01 0.58 1.93
CA LEU A 2 -5.67 1.86 1.64
C LEU A 2 -5.86 2.62 2.97
N GLY A 3 -5.43 3.87 3.06
CA GLY A 3 -5.44 4.64 4.29
C GLY A 3 -5.80 6.12 4.07
N CYS A 4 -6.12 6.82 5.16
CA CYS A 4 -6.35 8.27 5.13
C CYS A 4 -5.02 9.02 4.93
N LYS A 5 -5.09 10.20 4.30
CA LYS A 5 -3.94 11.09 4.08
C LYS A 5 -3.34 11.54 5.45
N PRO A 6 -2.01 11.49 5.63
CA PRO A 6 -1.31 12.13 6.75
C PRO A 6 -1.15 13.64 6.50
N GLY A 7 -0.66 14.40 7.50
CA GLY A 7 -0.34 15.83 7.36
C GLY A 7 -1.34 16.77 8.04
N GLU A 8 -1.28 18.08 7.75
CA GLU A 8 -2.04 19.11 8.47
C GLU A 8 -3.55 19.09 8.16
N ASP A 9 -3.94 18.71 6.94
CA ASP A 9 -5.34 18.42 6.56
C ASP A 9 -5.76 17.01 7.02
N TYR A 10 -5.44 16.69 8.28
CA TYR A 10 -5.42 15.33 8.80
C TYR A 10 -6.79 14.66 8.71
N GLN A 11 -6.93 13.71 7.77
CA GLN A 11 -8.17 12.95 7.57
C GLN A 11 -8.20 11.63 8.34
N CYS A 12 -7.12 11.25 9.03
CA CYS A 12 -7.16 10.02 9.81
C CYS A 12 -7.94 10.25 11.10
N HIS A 13 -9.03 9.51 11.24
CA HIS A 13 -9.96 9.62 12.37
C HIS A 13 -9.29 9.37 13.74
N PHE A 14 -8.16 8.64 13.77
CA PHE A 14 -7.48 8.21 14.99
C PHE A 14 -6.12 8.88 15.24
N ILE A 15 -5.91 10.10 14.69
CA ILE A 15 -4.81 11.06 14.99
C ILE A 15 -3.38 10.62 14.59
N LYS A 16 -3.03 9.33 14.70
CA LYS A 16 -1.68 8.82 14.36
C LYS A 16 -1.71 7.56 13.49
N GLY A 17 -2.89 7.07 13.12
CA GLY A 17 -3.03 5.79 12.41
C GLY A 17 -2.28 5.76 11.07
N SER A 18 -2.38 6.85 10.29
CA SER A 18 -1.67 6.97 9.00
C SER A 18 -0.15 7.09 9.16
N GLU A 19 0.33 7.76 10.20
CA GLU A 19 1.77 7.85 10.51
C GLU A 19 2.33 6.47 10.91
N LEU A 20 1.65 5.75 11.81
CA LEU A 20 2.02 4.39 12.18
C LEU A 20 2.01 3.42 11.00
N LEU A 21 1.08 3.60 10.05
CA LEU A 21 1.03 2.79 8.84
C LEU A 21 2.29 2.96 8.00
N THR A 22 2.80 4.19 7.84
CA THR A 22 4.04 4.46 7.09
C THR A 22 5.22 3.69 7.69
N THR A 23 5.46 3.83 9.00
CA THR A 23 6.56 3.10 9.68
C THR A 23 6.40 1.58 9.56
N ARG A 24 5.18 1.06 9.72
CA ARG A 24 4.92 -0.38 9.59
C ARG A 24 5.12 -0.89 8.17
N MET A 25 4.78 -0.08 7.17
CA MET A 25 4.98 -0.45 5.78
C MET A 25 6.46 -0.54 5.43
N ASP A 26 7.31 0.32 5.99
CA ASP A 26 8.76 0.24 5.79
C ASP A 26 9.33 -1.07 6.34
N ASN A 27 8.89 -1.50 7.54
CA ASN A 27 9.28 -2.80 8.10
C ASN A 27 8.84 -3.99 7.21
N VAL A 28 7.65 -3.92 6.64
CA VAL A 28 7.15 -4.97 5.72
C VAL A 28 7.94 -4.96 4.42
N ARG A 29 8.26 -3.79 3.85
CA ARG A 29 9.11 -3.69 2.65
C ARG A 29 10.49 -4.29 2.89
N GLU A 30 11.10 -3.98 4.03
CA GLU A 30 12.36 -4.60 4.43
C GLU A 30 12.24 -6.13 4.55
N THR A 31 11.16 -6.61 5.14
CA THR A 31 10.88 -8.05 5.26
C THR A 31 10.72 -8.71 3.89
N LEU A 32 10.01 -8.08 2.94
CA LEU A 32 9.89 -8.57 1.57
C LEU A 32 11.26 -8.68 0.90
N SER A 33 12.09 -7.64 1.01
CA SER A 33 13.47 -7.68 0.49
C SER A 33 14.29 -8.82 1.09
N ARG A 34 14.19 -9.06 2.41
CA ARG A 34 14.88 -10.19 3.08
C ARG A 34 14.41 -11.56 2.59
N LEU A 35 13.15 -11.67 2.18
CA LEU A 35 12.58 -12.86 1.55
C LEU A 35 12.88 -12.96 0.06
N MET A 36 13.71 -12.05 -0.49
CA MET A 36 14.00 -11.94 -1.93
C MET A 36 12.74 -11.70 -2.77
N LEU A 37 11.78 -10.95 -2.22
CA LEU A 37 10.55 -10.55 -2.88
C LEU A 37 10.58 -9.05 -3.19
N GLU A 38 10.00 -8.68 -4.33
CA GLU A 38 9.84 -7.30 -4.76
C GLU A 38 8.99 -6.51 -3.74
N PRO A 39 9.51 -5.43 -3.11
CA PRO A 39 8.76 -4.62 -2.15
C PRO A 39 7.46 -4.03 -2.72
N GLU A 40 7.41 -3.80 -4.02
CA GLU A 40 6.27 -3.27 -4.77
C GLU A 40 5.03 -4.18 -4.71
N ARG A 41 5.20 -5.45 -4.32
CA ARG A 41 4.09 -6.37 -4.04
C ARG A 41 3.16 -5.87 -2.92
N ALA A 42 3.65 -4.98 -2.05
CA ALA A 42 2.86 -4.34 -1.02
C ALA A 42 3.04 -2.81 -1.06
N GLN A 43 1.95 -2.10 -1.32
CA GLN A 43 1.93 -0.64 -1.39
C GLN A 43 0.90 -0.03 -0.44
N VAL A 44 1.15 1.21 -0.05
CA VAL A 44 0.17 2.06 0.63
C VAL A 44 -0.41 3.03 -0.39
N MET A 45 -1.73 3.09 -0.45
CA MET A 45 -2.48 4.08 -1.19
C MET A 45 -3.19 4.98 -0.20
N GLU A 46 -2.98 6.27 -0.32
CA GLU A 46 -3.71 7.25 0.46
C GLU A 46 -4.93 7.72 -0.32
N ALA A 47 -6.08 7.82 0.36
CA ALA A 47 -7.32 8.30 -0.22
C ALA A 47 -8.12 9.11 0.79
N ALA A 48 -8.75 10.18 0.30
CA ALA A 48 -9.81 10.88 0.99
C ALA A 48 -11.18 10.31 0.58
N ILE A 49 -12.23 10.61 1.36
CA ILE A 49 -13.60 10.22 1.01
C ILE A 49 -14.05 10.79 -0.34
N SER A 50 -13.56 11.99 -0.69
CA SER A 50 -13.78 12.65 -1.98
C SER A 50 -13.12 11.95 -3.16
N ASP A 51 -12.15 11.06 -2.92
CA ASP A 51 -11.40 10.38 -3.99
C ASP A 51 -12.14 9.15 -4.55
N PHE A 52 -13.40 8.93 -4.14
CA PHE A 52 -14.21 7.76 -4.46
C PHE A 52 -14.20 7.41 -5.96
N ASP A 53 -14.45 8.39 -6.82
CA ASP A 53 -14.53 8.17 -8.28
C ASP A 53 -13.19 7.77 -8.92
N ALA A 54 -12.08 8.15 -8.28
CA ALA A 54 -10.73 7.82 -8.76
C ALA A 54 -10.20 6.48 -8.24
N LEU A 55 -10.79 5.93 -7.17
CA LEU A 55 -10.34 4.67 -6.56
C LEU A 55 -10.34 3.49 -7.53
N PRO A 56 -11.36 3.26 -8.38
CA PRO A 56 -11.36 2.13 -9.31
C PRO A 56 -10.15 2.14 -10.25
N ALA A 57 -9.81 3.29 -10.83
CA ALA A 57 -8.66 3.43 -11.73
C ALA A 57 -7.33 3.19 -11.01
N ARG A 58 -7.19 3.69 -9.78
CA ARG A 58 -5.98 3.47 -8.97
C ARG A 58 -5.80 2.00 -8.59
N LEU A 59 -6.88 1.31 -8.23
CA LEU A 59 -6.85 -0.13 -7.93
C LEU A 59 -6.52 -0.95 -9.18
N ALA A 60 -7.07 -0.60 -10.35
CA ALA A 60 -6.72 -1.24 -11.61
C ALA A 60 -5.22 -1.12 -11.92
N ALA A 61 -4.65 0.08 -11.77
CA ALA A 61 -3.22 0.30 -11.95
C ALA A 61 -2.35 -0.54 -11.00
N PHE A 62 -2.78 -0.73 -9.74
CA PHE A 62 -2.11 -1.64 -8.82
C PHE A 62 -2.18 -3.10 -9.26
N VAL A 63 -3.35 -3.54 -9.71
CA VAL A 63 -3.52 -4.90 -10.20
C VAL A 63 -2.60 -5.14 -11.40
N ASP A 64 -2.46 -4.16 -12.29
CA ASP A 64 -1.56 -4.28 -13.44
C ASP A 64 -0.09 -4.26 -13.04
N SER A 65 0.32 -3.49 -12.02
CA SER A 65 1.69 -3.55 -11.49
C SER A 65 1.99 -4.93 -10.87
N VAL A 66 1.05 -5.51 -10.13
CA VAL A 66 1.21 -6.87 -9.56
C VAL A 66 1.28 -7.92 -10.66
N LYS A 67 0.47 -7.81 -11.72
CA LYS A 67 0.56 -8.71 -12.88
C LYS A 67 1.92 -8.62 -13.57
N ALA A 68 2.48 -7.42 -13.69
CA ALA A 68 3.79 -7.19 -14.30
C ALA A 68 4.93 -7.80 -13.48
N ILE A 69 4.84 -7.76 -12.14
CA ILE A 69 5.77 -8.47 -11.23
C ILE A 69 5.62 -9.99 -11.39
N GLY A 70 4.41 -10.47 -11.68
CA GLY A 70 4.13 -11.89 -11.87
C GLY A 70 3.85 -12.64 -10.56
N PRO A 71 3.64 -13.97 -10.65
CA PRO A 71 3.23 -14.78 -9.50
C PRO A 71 4.26 -14.73 -8.36
N ASN A 72 3.78 -14.86 -7.13
CA ASN A 72 4.67 -14.91 -5.96
C ASN A 72 5.47 -16.22 -5.99
N PRO A 73 6.82 -16.18 -5.94
CA PRO A 73 7.67 -17.37 -6.02
C PRO A 73 7.53 -18.31 -4.80
N MET A 74 6.98 -17.83 -3.69
CA MET A 74 6.67 -18.64 -2.51
C MET A 74 5.37 -19.44 -2.66
N LYS A 75 4.58 -19.22 -3.72
CA LYS A 75 3.33 -19.96 -3.92
C LYS A 75 3.65 -21.43 -4.28
N GLY A 76 3.46 -22.34 -3.33
CA GLY A 76 3.66 -23.78 -3.52
C GLY A 76 4.87 -24.35 -2.76
N PHE A 77 5.61 -23.51 -2.05
CA PHE A 77 6.38 -23.91 -0.86
C PHE A 77 5.48 -23.79 0.38
#